data_AF-A0A355A1X5-F1
#
_entry.id   AF-A0A355A1X5-F1
#
_cell.length_a   1.000
_cell.length_b   1.000
_cell.length_c   1.000
_cell.angle_alpha   90.00
_cell.angle_beta   90.00
_cell.angle_gamma   90.00
#
_symmetry.space_group_name_H-M   'P 1'
#
loop_
_entity.id
_entity.type
_entity.pdbx_description
1 polymer ?
#
loop_
_entity_poly.entity_id
_entity_poly.type
_entity_poly.pdbx_seq_one_letter_code
_entity_poly.pdbx_strand_id
1 'polypeptide(L)'
;MVKVMAPATSANLGPGFDFLGLALELFNIVTFTPADDWTVTAEGYGAEKLAGRKDLLVCQGIEKVFSVTGRPLNGGVVHLENLIPEVGGLGSSASAIVGGLVAANTYLNNPLTKDVLLSLAVEIEGHPDNVTPAIFGGLIGVVKDQTSTNGYS
;
A
#
# COMPACT_ATOMS: atom_id res chain seq x y z
N MET A 1 11.19 8.96 4.57
CA MET A 1 10.11 8.69 3.60
C MET A 1 10.34 7.34 2.95
N VAL A 2 9.27 6.65 2.54
CA VAL A 2 9.32 5.45 1.67
C VAL A 2 8.27 5.57 0.57
N LYS A 3 8.55 4.98 -0.59
CA LYS A 3 7.63 4.93 -1.74
C LYS A 3 7.48 3.49 -2.20
N VAL A 4 6.24 2.99 -2.34
CA VAL A 4 5.99 1.60 -2.76
C VAL A 4 4.95 1.56 -3.88
N MET A 5 5.08 0.56 -4.76
CA MET A 5 4.15 0.33 -5.87
C MET A 5 3.35 -0.94 -5.57
N ALA A 6 2.02 -0.82 -5.49
CA ALA A 6 1.11 -1.94 -5.23
C ALA A 6 0.30 -2.27 -6.52
N PRO A 7 0.42 -3.50 -7.06
CA PRO A 7 -0.17 -3.84 -8.35
C PRO A 7 -1.69 -3.95 -8.28
N ALA A 8 -2.35 -3.76 -9.42
CA ALA A 8 -3.72 -4.22 -9.63
C ALA A 8 -3.79 -5.73 -9.54
N THR A 9 -4.92 -6.25 -9.09
CA THR A 9 -5.16 -7.70 -9.01
C THR A 9 -6.56 -8.01 -9.48
N SER A 10 -6.79 -9.21 -9.99
CA SER A 10 -8.15 -9.60 -10.35
C SER A 10 -8.47 -11.01 -9.91
N ALA A 11 -9.46 -11.10 -9.05
CA ALA A 11 -10.16 -12.32 -8.72
C ALA A 11 -11.37 -12.47 -9.68
N ASN A 12 -11.50 -13.64 -10.31
CA ASN A 12 -12.65 -14.04 -11.15
C ASN A 12 -12.70 -13.54 -12.61
N LEU A 13 -11.57 -13.38 -13.29
CA LEU A 13 -11.58 -13.31 -14.76
C LEU A 13 -11.69 -14.73 -15.32
N GLY A 14 -12.76 -15.03 -16.05
CA GLY A 14 -13.00 -16.32 -16.71
C GLY A 14 -11.91 -16.73 -17.73
N PRO A 15 -12.20 -17.53 -18.77
CA PRO A 15 -11.18 -18.20 -19.60
C PRO A 15 -10.26 -17.30 -20.46
N GLY A 16 -10.31 -15.97 -20.30
CA GLY A 16 -9.50 -14.98 -21.04
C GLY A 16 -8.21 -14.54 -20.32
N PHE A 17 -7.72 -15.32 -19.37
CA PHE A 17 -6.68 -14.96 -18.40
C PHE A 17 -5.34 -14.50 -19.04
N ASP A 18 -4.95 -15.04 -20.19
CA ASP A 18 -3.67 -14.71 -20.84
C ASP A 18 -3.69 -13.41 -21.67
N PHE A 19 -4.87 -12.84 -21.98
CA PHE A 19 -4.95 -11.63 -22.81
C PHE A 19 -5.00 -10.32 -22.00
N LEU A 20 -5.44 -10.35 -20.73
CA LEU A 20 -5.49 -9.18 -19.83
C LEU A 20 -4.29 -9.08 -18.88
N GLY A 21 -3.63 -10.22 -18.56
CA GLY A 21 -2.41 -10.24 -17.74
C GLY A 21 -1.20 -9.58 -18.41
N LEU A 22 -1.25 -9.35 -19.72
CA LEU A 22 -0.21 -8.68 -20.50
C LEU A 22 -0.45 -7.15 -20.64
N ALA A 23 -1.60 -6.64 -20.22
CA ALA A 23 -2.05 -5.28 -20.56
C ALA A 23 -1.88 -4.23 -19.46
N LEU A 24 -1.47 -4.57 -18.22
CA LEU A 24 -1.51 -3.61 -17.11
C LEU A 24 -0.33 -3.80 -16.15
N GLU A 25 0.83 -3.22 -16.48
CA GLU A 25 1.79 -2.72 -15.48
C GLU A 25 1.14 -1.55 -14.67
N LEU A 26 -0.02 -1.82 -14.05
CA LEU A 26 -0.85 -0.84 -13.38
C LEU A 26 -0.67 -0.96 -11.88
N PHE A 27 -0.19 0.12 -11.27
CA PHE A 27 0.13 0.17 -9.86
C PHE A 27 -0.52 1.39 -9.22
N ASN A 28 -1.03 1.22 -8.01
CA ASN A 28 -1.16 2.37 -7.13
C ASN A 28 0.18 2.60 -6.45
N ILE A 29 0.49 3.86 -6.19
CA ILE A 29 1.73 4.26 -5.55
C ILE A 29 1.39 4.84 -4.19
N VAL A 30 2.06 4.35 -3.15
CA VAL A 30 1.91 4.84 -1.78
C VAL A 30 3.24 5.44 -1.34
N THR A 31 3.23 6.73 -1.06
CA THR A 31 4.34 7.41 -0.38
C THR A 31 3.96 7.64 1.07
N PHE A 32 4.82 7.24 2.00
CA PHE A 32 4.56 7.33 3.44
C PHE A 32 5.75 7.92 4.20
N THR A 33 5.45 8.82 5.13
CA THR A 33 6.37 9.31 6.16
C THR A 33 5.60 9.47 7.48
N PRO A 34 6.08 8.92 8.61
CA PRO A 34 5.45 9.15 9.91
C PRO A 34 5.38 10.64 10.28
N ALA A 35 4.32 11.00 10.99
CA ALA A 35 4.07 12.35 11.48
C ALA A 35 3.25 12.29 12.79
N ASP A 36 2.95 13.45 13.37
CA ASP A 36 2.15 13.55 14.61
C ASP A 36 0.64 13.45 14.38
N ASP A 37 0.18 13.58 13.13
CA ASP A 37 -1.23 13.39 12.72
C ASP A 37 -1.30 12.89 11.26
N TRP A 38 -2.48 12.47 10.82
CA TRP A 38 -2.72 12.02 9.46
C TRP A 38 -2.91 13.20 8.49
N THR A 39 -2.12 13.21 7.43
CA THR A 39 -2.33 14.08 6.27
C THR A 39 -2.34 13.20 5.05
N VAL A 40 -3.50 13.08 4.40
CA VAL A 40 -3.65 12.27 3.20
C VAL A 40 -3.91 13.15 1.98
N THR A 41 -3.10 12.97 0.96
CA THR A 41 -3.28 13.56 -0.37
C THR A 41 -3.39 12.45 -1.40
N ALA A 42 -4.12 12.71 -2.48
CA ALA A 42 -4.33 11.74 -3.54
C ALA A 42 -4.38 12.43 -4.90
N GLU A 43 -3.95 11.69 -5.93
CA GLU A 43 -4.16 12.01 -7.34
C GLU A 43 -4.59 10.76 -8.11
N GLY A 44 -5.14 10.95 -9.31
CA GLY A 44 -5.71 9.86 -10.11
C GLY A 44 -7.13 9.48 -9.67
N TYR A 45 -7.45 8.19 -9.77
CA TYR A 45 -8.81 7.70 -9.55
C TYR A 45 -9.27 7.87 -8.10
N GLY A 46 -10.42 8.53 -7.92
CA GLY A 46 -11.06 8.73 -6.62
C GLY A 46 -10.39 9.75 -5.70
N ALA A 47 -9.41 10.50 -6.20
CA ALA A 47 -8.60 11.44 -5.41
C ALA A 47 -9.45 12.41 -4.56
N GLU A 48 -10.52 12.95 -5.14
CA GLU A 48 -11.43 13.89 -4.48
C GLU A 48 -12.17 13.29 -3.28
N LYS A 49 -12.31 11.96 -3.24
CA LYS A 49 -12.97 11.23 -2.14
C LYS A 49 -12.00 10.73 -1.08
N LEU A 50 -10.71 10.69 -1.39
CA LEU A 50 -9.66 10.14 -0.53
C LEU A 50 -8.89 11.23 0.22
N ALA A 51 -8.69 12.39 -0.41
CA ALA A 51 -7.94 13.48 0.20
C ALA A 51 -8.54 13.92 1.55
N GLY A 52 -7.69 14.07 2.56
CA GLY A 52 -8.07 14.48 3.92
C GLY A 52 -8.71 13.40 4.79
N ARG A 53 -8.90 12.17 4.28
CA ARG A 53 -9.44 11.05 5.08
C ARG A 53 -8.34 10.23 5.74
N LYS A 54 -8.57 9.86 7.00
CA LYS A 54 -7.65 9.01 7.79
C LYS A 54 -8.13 7.58 8.00
N ASP A 55 -9.39 7.29 7.68
CA ASP A 55 -10.03 5.99 7.82
C ASP A 55 -9.85 5.07 6.59
N LEU A 56 -8.89 5.41 5.73
CA LEU A 56 -8.60 4.67 4.50
C LEU A 56 -7.89 3.34 4.79
N LEU A 57 -8.13 2.34 3.95
CA LEU A 57 -7.52 1.01 4.05
C LEU A 57 -5.98 1.04 4.03
N VAL A 58 -5.39 1.99 3.29
CA VAL A 58 -3.93 2.21 3.30
C VAL A 58 -3.44 2.67 4.69
N CYS A 59 -4.17 3.55 5.37
CA CYS A 59 -3.84 4.00 6.73
C CYS A 59 -3.99 2.84 7.72
N GLN A 60 -5.06 2.04 7.60
CA GLN A 60 -5.27 0.85 8.43
C GLN A 60 -4.13 -0.17 8.27
N GLY A 61 -3.67 -0.41 7.03
CA GLY A 61 -2.51 -1.26 6.76
C GLY A 61 -1.23 -0.74 7.42
N ILE A 62 -0.99 0.58 7.34
CA ILE A 62 0.16 1.21 8.02
C ILE A 62 0.07 1.01 9.54
N GLU A 63 -1.06 1.37 10.14
CA GLU A 63 -1.31 1.25 11.58
C GLU A 63 -1.14 -0.20 12.06
N LYS A 64 -1.64 -1.16 11.29
CA LYS A 64 -1.55 -2.59 11.63
C LYS A 64 -0.10 -3.04 11.77
N VAL A 65 0.80 -2.65 10.86
CA VAL A 65 2.23 -3.02 10.95
C VAL A 65 2.91 -2.37 12.15
N PHE A 66 2.66 -1.10 12.42
CA PHE A 66 3.21 -0.43 13.61
C PHE A 66 2.70 -1.08 14.90
N SER A 67 1.41 -1.42 14.95
CA SER A 67 0.79 -2.12 16.08
C SER A 67 1.45 -3.48 16.36
N VAL A 68 1.55 -4.37 15.37
CA VAL A 68 2.10 -5.72 15.58
C VAL A 68 3.61 -5.74 15.83
N THR A 69 4.33 -4.69 15.41
CA THR A 69 5.76 -4.53 15.70
C THR A 69 6.03 -3.79 17.01
N GLY A 70 4.99 -3.34 17.72
CA GLY A 70 5.11 -2.59 18.97
C GLY A 70 5.78 -1.23 18.81
N ARG A 71 5.75 -0.65 17.60
CA ARG A 71 6.33 0.67 17.31
C ARG A 71 5.27 1.75 17.43
N PRO A 72 5.56 2.89 18.07
CA PRO A 72 4.59 3.97 18.17
C PRO A 72 4.32 4.60 16.81
N LEU A 73 3.07 5.00 16.57
CA LEU A 73 2.64 5.77 15.41
C LEU A 73 1.51 6.70 15.83
N ASN A 74 1.70 8.01 15.66
CA ASN A 74 0.67 9.01 15.94
C ASN A 74 -0.13 9.34 14.66
N GLY A 75 0.52 9.29 13.51
CA GLY A 75 -0.07 9.49 12.19
C GLY A 75 0.98 9.44 11.10
N GLY A 76 0.64 9.97 9.93
CA GLY A 76 1.53 9.96 8.78
C GLY A 76 1.09 10.90 7.67
N VAL A 77 2.09 11.41 6.94
CA VAL A 77 1.88 12.01 5.64
C VAL A 77 1.83 10.89 4.60
N VAL A 78 0.67 10.71 3.98
CA VAL A 78 0.42 9.73 2.93
C VAL A 78 0.07 10.47 1.65
N HIS A 79 0.78 10.11 0.57
CA HIS A 79 0.44 10.53 -0.78
C HIS A 79 0.13 9.31 -1.63
N LEU A 80 -1.03 9.32 -2.27
CA LEU A 80 -1.56 8.24 -3.09
C LEU A 80 -1.58 8.68 -4.56
N GLU A 81 -0.88 7.96 -5.43
CA GLU A 81 -1.04 8.08 -6.88
C GLU A 81 -1.86 6.87 -7.33
N ASN A 82 -3.17 7.03 -7.53
CA ASN A 82 -4.09 5.94 -7.81
C ASN A 82 -4.34 5.79 -9.31
N LEU A 83 -3.72 4.78 -9.91
CA LEU A 83 -3.90 4.46 -11.33
C LEU A 83 -4.94 3.35 -11.55
N ILE A 84 -5.32 2.62 -10.50
CA ILE A 84 -6.27 1.50 -10.56
C ILE A 84 -7.71 2.01 -10.36
N PRO A 85 -8.60 1.86 -11.36
CA PRO A 85 -10.02 2.21 -11.19
C PRO A 85 -10.69 1.38 -10.10
N GLU A 86 -11.62 1.99 -9.34
CA GLU A 86 -12.42 1.28 -8.32
C GLU A 86 -13.44 0.30 -8.95
N VAL A 87 -13.70 0.41 -10.24
CA VAL A 87 -14.67 -0.41 -10.98
C VAL A 87 -14.00 -1.62 -11.65
N GLY A 88 -14.66 -2.79 -11.57
CA GLY A 88 -14.34 -3.93 -12.43
C GLY A 88 -13.49 -5.05 -11.81
N GLY A 89 -13.44 -5.18 -10.48
CA GLY A 89 -12.74 -6.32 -9.85
C GLY A 89 -11.22 -6.29 -10.05
N LEU A 90 -10.63 -5.10 -10.22
CA LEU A 90 -9.20 -4.86 -10.39
C LEU A 90 -8.44 -4.68 -9.06
N GLY A 91 -9.08 -5.05 -7.94
CA GLY A 91 -8.40 -5.20 -6.66
C GLY A 91 -7.84 -3.90 -6.08
N SER A 92 -8.46 -2.75 -6.36
CA SER A 92 -8.01 -1.44 -5.84
C SER A 92 -7.96 -1.40 -4.29
N SER A 93 -8.95 -2.03 -3.63
CA SER A 93 -8.96 -2.24 -2.17
C SER A 93 -7.74 -3.01 -1.68
N ALA A 94 -7.52 -4.20 -2.24
CA ALA A 94 -6.37 -5.04 -1.93
C ALA A 94 -5.03 -4.32 -2.19
N SER A 95 -4.93 -3.57 -3.30
CA SER A 95 -3.77 -2.75 -3.61
C SER A 95 -3.53 -1.66 -2.55
N ALA A 96 -4.57 -1.00 -2.06
CA ALA A 96 -4.45 -0.01 -0.98
C ALA A 96 -4.00 -0.63 0.36
N ILE A 97 -4.60 -1.76 0.77
CA ILE A 97 -4.22 -2.47 2.00
C ILE A 97 -2.76 -2.90 1.94
N VAL A 98 -2.39 -3.59 0.85
CA VAL A 98 -1.05 -4.14 0.67
C VAL A 98 -0.03 -3.01 0.52
N GLY A 99 -0.36 -1.93 -0.17
CA GLY A 99 0.47 -0.73 -0.25
C GLY A 99 0.77 -0.13 1.13
N GLY A 100 -0.23 -0.04 2.00
CA GLY A 100 -0.05 0.45 3.38
C GLY A 100 0.84 -0.47 4.23
N LEU A 101 0.54 -1.78 4.21
CA LEU A 101 1.32 -2.79 4.91
C LEU A 101 2.80 -2.77 4.49
N VAL A 102 3.07 -2.74 3.18
CA VAL A 102 4.45 -2.78 2.70
C VAL A 102 5.16 -1.44 2.89
N ALA A 103 4.48 -0.31 2.75
CA ALA A 103 5.06 0.99 3.07
C ALA A 103 5.55 1.01 4.52
N ALA A 104 4.70 0.63 5.47
CA ALA A 104 5.08 0.58 6.88
C ALA A 104 6.21 -0.44 7.16
N ASN A 105 6.11 -1.66 6.61
CA ASN A 105 7.14 -2.68 6.80
C ASN A 105 8.49 -2.21 6.24
N THR A 106 8.51 -1.62 5.05
CA THR A 106 9.71 -1.07 4.41
C THR A 106 10.29 0.07 5.23
N TYR A 107 9.45 0.97 5.74
CA TYR A 107 9.89 2.07 6.60
C TYR A 107 10.61 1.55 7.86
N LEU A 108 10.09 0.47 8.45
CA LEU A 108 10.66 -0.19 9.63
C LEU A 108 11.84 -1.14 9.32
N ASN A 109 12.37 -1.13 8.09
CA ASN A 109 13.43 -2.01 7.60
C ASN A 109 13.04 -3.50 7.52
N ASN A 110 11.82 -3.77 7.06
CA ASN A 110 11.27 -5.08 6.76
C ASN A 110 11.32 -6.11 7.92
N PRO A 111 10.79 -5.79 9.12
CA PRO A 111 10.76 -6.73 10.23
C PRO A 111 9.80 -7.91 10.03
N LEU A 112 8.79 -7.79 9.15
CA LEU A 112 7.79 -8.83 8.89
C LEU A 112 8.04 -9.53 7.55
N THR A 113 7.78 -10.84 7.52
CA THR A 113 7.83 -11.65 6.29
C THR A 113 6.60 -11.44 5.43
N LYS A 114 6.66 -11.82 4.15
CA LYS A 114 5.50 -11.75 3.24
C LYS A 114 4.30 -12.55 3.73
N ASP A 115 4.51 -13.72 4.36
CA ASP A 115 3.43 -14.54 4.90
C ASP A 115 2.72 -13.87 6.08
N VAL A 116 3.47 -13.15 6.92
CA VAL A 116 2.89 -12.34 7.99
C VAL A 116 2.10 -11.17 7.38
N LEU A 117 2.67 -10.46 6.40
CA LEU A 117 1.94 -9.38 5.70
C LEU A 117 0.67 -9.90 5.03
N LEU A 118 0.69 -11.11 4.46
CA LEU A 118 -0.50 -11.73 3.89
C LEU A 118 -1.56 -11.98 4.95
N SER A 119 -1.17 -12.53 6.08
CA SER A 119 -2.09 -12.79 7.19
C SER A 119 -2.77 -11.50 7.66
N LEU A 120 -2.00 -10.40 7.77
CA LEU A 120 -2.54 -9.08 8.12
C LEU A 120 -3.46 -8.52 7.02
N ALA A 121 -3.11 -8.69 5.75
CA ALA A 121 -3.92 -8.22 4.63
C ALA A 121 -5.27 -8.95 4.57
N VAL A 122 -5.28 -10.27 4.80
CA VAL A 122 -6.49 -11.09 4.88
C VAL A 122 -7.35 -10.69 6.08
N GLU A 123 -6.74 -10.35 7.22
CA GLU A 123 -7.49 -9.85 8.39
C GLU A 123 -8.23 -8.55 8.10
N ILE A 124 -7.64 -7.65 7.29
CA ILE A 124 -8.24 -6.36 6.92
C ILE A 124 -9.29 -6.53 5.80
N GLU A 125 -8.96 -7.27 4.73
CA GLU A 125 -9.83 -7.44 3.55
C GLU A 125 -10.97 -8.44 3.80
N GLY A 126 -10.75 -9.46 4.64
CA GLY A 126 -11.68 -10.56 4.92
C GLY A 126 -11.60 -11.74 3.96
N HIS A 127 -10.87 -11.64 2.85
CA HIS A 127 -10.63 -12.74 1.91
C HIS A 127 -9.25 -12.67 1.23
N PRO A 128 -8.66 -13.80 0.80
CA PRO A 128 -7.31 -13.83 0.24
C PRO A 128 -7.22 -13.50 -1.26
N ASP A 129 -8.33 -13.51 -1.99
CA ASP A 129 -8.37 -13.61 -3.45
C ASP A 129 -7.56 -12.53 -4.19
N ASN A 130 -7.68 -11.27 -3.77
CA ASN A 130 -6.95 -10.14 -4.37
C ASN A 130 -5.67 -9.77 -3.60
N VAL A 131 -5.63 -9.96 -2.27
CA VAL A 131 -4.47 -9.59 -1.44
C VAL A 131 -3.28 -10.54 -1.64
N THR A 132 -3.53 -11.82 -1.93
CA THR A 132 -2.48 -12.81 -2.21
C THR A 132 -1.68 -12.45 -3.47
N PRO A 133 -2.29 -12.28 -4.65
CA PRO A 133 -1.56 -11.86 -5.83
C PRO A 133 -0.93 -10.46 -5.65
N ALA A 134 -1.51 -9.57 -4.86
CA ALA A 134 -0.91 -8.25 -4.62
C ALA A 134 0.40 -8.32 -3.82
N ILE A 135 0.51 -9.24 -2.85
CA ILE A 135 1.73 -9.44 -2.04
C ILE A 135 2.82 -10.20 -2.79
N PHE A 136 2.43 -11.24 -3.55
CA PHE A 136 3.40 -12.13 -4.21
C PHE A 136 3.72 -11.74 -5.66
N GLY A 137 2.80 -11.08 -6.36
CA GLY A 137 2.85 -10.79 -7.81
C GLY A 137 3.76 -9.63 -8.24
N GLY A 138 4.81 -9.31 -7.49
CA GLY A 138 5.83 -8.35 -7.95
C GLY A 138 5.77 -6.97 -7.30
N LEU A 139 5.47 -6.90 -6.00
CA LEU A 139 5.50 -5.65 -5.26
C LEU A 139 6.94 -5.10 -5.14
N ILE A 140 7.16 -3.86 -5.58
CA ILE A 140 8.49 -3.21 -5.66
C ILE A 140 8.54 -2.09 -4.61
N GLY A 141 9.45 -2.21 -3.64
CA GLY A 141 9.76 -1.14 -2.69
C GLY A 141 10.83 -0.22 -3.25
N VAL A 142 10.59 1.10 -3.26
CA VAL A 142 11.49 2.11 -3.83
C VAL A 142 11.88 3.16 -2.78
N VAL A 143 13.19 3.42 -2.76
CA VAL A 143 13.98 4.46 -2.08
C VAL A 143 13.49 4.95 -0.70
N LYS A 144 14.28 4.60 0.30
CA LYS A 144 14.35 5.31 1.58
C LYS A 144 15.36 6.45 1.40
N ASP A 145 14.90 7.70 1.38
CA ASP A 145 15.83 8.83 1.36
C ASP A 145 16.57 8.89 2.71
N GLN A 146 17.89 8.71 2.66
CA GLN A 146 18.76 9.06 3.78
C GLN A 146 19.11 10.53 3.60
N THR A 147 18.32 11.42 4.21
CA THR A 147 18.82 12.77 4.45
C THR A 147 20.01 12.65 5.40
N SER A 148 21.20 12.68 4.81
CA SER A 148 22.49 12.78 5.48
C SER A 148 22.44 13.90 6.51
N THR A 149 22.72 13.57 7.76
CA THR A 149 23.23 14.54 8.73
C THR A 149 24.52 15.14 8.16
N ASN A 150 24.45 16.34 7.59
CA ASN A 150 25.63 17.17 7.44
C ASN A 150 25.50 18.34 8.41
N GLY A 151 26.41 18.33 9.39
CA GLY A 151 26.50 19.31 10.44
C GLY A 151 26.88 20.69 9.92
N TYR A 152 26.53 21.67 10.73
CA TYR A 152 27.34 22.86 10.90
C TYR A 152 27.65 23.02 12.38
N SER A 153 28.95 22.95 12.65
CA SER A 153 29.64 23.45 13.83
C SER A 153 29.31 24.90 14.13
#